data_AF-A0A2A4IUQ0-F1
#
_entry.id   AF-A0A2A4IUQ0-F1
#
_cell.length_a   1.000
_cell.length_b   1.000
_cell.length_c   1.000
_cell.angle_alpha   90.00
_cell.angle_beta   90.00
_cell.angle_gamma   90.00
#
_symmetry.space_group_name_H-M   'P 1'
#
loop_
_entity.id
_entity.type
_entity.pdbx_description
1 polymer ?
#
loop_
_entity_poly.entity_id
_entity_poly.type
_entity_poly.pdbx_seq_one_letter_code
_entity_poly.pdbx_strand_id
1 'polypeptide(L)'
;MFAIFVLFVLSLADLTLQAEWTYAQEYQWPGVCNVGRQQSPINIMTNEALVDKHQVHIRGPLVFRGYNDVPLYAVNNGHTLKWSGVMDAPAPILSGGPLRGNYTFMQFHFHWLSEHAIDGM
;
A
#
# COMPACT_ATOMS: atom_id res chain seq x y z
N MET A 1 -11.61 62.58 -8.73
CA MET A 1 -10.23 62.09 -8.67
C MET A 1 -10.29 60.67 -8.14
N PHE A 2 -10.34 59.70 -9.05
CA PHE A 2 -10.60 58.29 -8.77
C PHE A 2 -9.27 57.56 -8.55
N ALA A 3 -9.18 56.75 -7.49
CA ALA A 3 -8.11 55.76 -7.34
C ALA A 3 -8.78 54.43 -7.02
N ILE A 4 -8.84 53.55 -8.03
CA ILE A 4 -9.24 52.16 -7.87
C ILE A 4 -7.97 51.38 -7.51
N PHE A 5 -7.90 50.89 -6.28
CA PHE A 5 -6.84 49.96 -5.87
C PHE A 5 -7.27 48.55 -6.27
N VAL A 6 -6.74 48.04 -7.38
CA VAL A 6 -6.90 46.63 -7.76
C VAL A 6 -5.87 45.82 -6.97
N LEU A 7 -6.33 45.17 -5.90
CA LEU A 7 -5.54 44.14 -5.22
C LEU A 7 -5.52 42.88 -6.10
N PHE A 8 -4.41 42.68 -6.83
CA PHE A 8 -4.09 41.38 -7.40
C PHE A 8 -3.67 40.45 -6.25
N VAL A 9 -4.61 39.64 -5.77
CA VAL A 9 -4.29 38.47 -4.94
C VAL A 9 -3.70 37.43 -5.89
N LEU A 10 -2.37 37.41 -6.02
CA LEU A 10 -1.65 36.27 -6.56
C LEU A 10 -1.87 35.10 -5.60
N SER A 11 -2.83 34.23 -5.92
CA SER A 11 -2.86 32.91 -5.33
C SER A 11 -1.60 32.20 -5.78
N LEU A 12 -0.60 32.14 -4.91
CA LEU A 12 0.42 31.11 -4.99
C LEU A 12 -0.33 29.80 -4.78
N ALA A 13 -0.82 29.20 -5.88
CA ALA A 13 -1.07 27.79 -5.88
C ALA A 13 0.29 27.17 -5.56
N ASP A 14 0.42 26.58 -4.38
CA ASP A 14 1.51 25.66 -4.08
C ASP A 14 1.41 24.54 -5.14
N LEU A 15 2.07 24.76 -6.28
CA LEU A 15 2.43 23.72 -7.24
C LEU A 15 3.49 22.87 -6.55
N THR A 16 3.06 22.14 -5.53
CA THR A 16 3.71 20.90 -5.18
C THR A 16 3.51 20.00 -6.40
N LEU A 17 4.47 20.06 -7.34
CA LEU A 17 4.73 18.94 -8.21
C LEU A 17 5.16 17.81 -7.27
N GLN A 18 4.21 17.11 -6.64
CA GLN A 18 4.47 15.73 -6.30
C GLN A 18 4.85 15.11 -7.64
N ALA A 19 6.12 14.72 -7.79
CA ALA A 19 6.56 14.01 -8.96
C ALA A 19 5.62 12.81 -9.11
N GLU A 20 4.71 12.87 -10.06
CA GLU A 20 3.80 11.77 -10.33
C GLU A 20 4.67 10.59 -10.75
N TRP A 21 4.58 9.50 -10.00
CA TRP A 21 5.27 8.28 -10.33
C TRP A 21 4.41 7.48 -11.32
N THR A 22 5.08 6.69 -12.14
CA THR A 22 4.46 5.90 -13.20
C THR A 22 5.15 4.55 -13.30
N TYR A 23 4.43 3.54 -13.76
CA TYR A 23 4.96 2.20 -14.07
C TYR A 23 5.85 2.19 -15.31
N ALA A 24 5.87 3.25 -16.13
CA ALA A 24 6.72 3.32 -17.32
C ALA A 24 8.21 3.50 -16.99
N GLN A 25 8.53 4.08 -15.82
CA GLN A 25 9.89 4.45 -15.42
C GLN A 25 10.13 4.16 -13.94
N GLU A 26 9.95 2.89 -13.53
CA GLU A 26 10.06 2.47 -12.11
C GLU A 26 11.44 2.77 -11.50
N TYR A 27 12.50 2.68 -12.31
CA TYR A 27 13.87 3.01 -11.91
C TYR A 27 14.08 4.49 -11.52
N GLN A 28 13.09 5.36 -11.76
CA GLN A 28 13.10 6.77 -11.36
C GLN A 28 12.23 7.05 -10.13
N TRP A 29 11.61 6.04 -9.53
CA TRP A 29 10.79 6.24 -8.35
C TRP A 29 11.58 6.93 -7.22
N PRO A 30 10.99 7.94 -6.56
CA PRO A 30 11.70 8.84 -5.67
C PRO A 30 12.03 8.18 -4.32
N GLY A 31 12.80 8.90 -3.50
CA GLY A 31 13.07 8.50 -2.12
C GLY A 31 13.92 7.24 -2.01
N VAL A 32 13.49 6.29 -1.18
CA VAL A 32 14.25 5.06 -0.91
C VAL A 32 14.00 3.94 -1.92
N CYS A 33 13.11 4.14 -2.89
CA CYS A 33 12.66 3.09 -3.82
C CYS A 33 13.83 2.42 -4.57
N ASN A 34 14.85 3.20 -4.94
CA ASN A 34 16.01 2.71 -5.71
C ASN A 34 17.28 2.50 -4.88
N VAL A 35 17.26 2.82 -3.58
CA VAL A 35 18.46 2.80 -2.72
C VAL A 35 18.26 2.06 -1.38
N GLY A 36 17.03 1.69 -1.06
CA GLY A 36 16.69 0.96 0.16
C GLY A 36 17.22 -0.47 0.15
N ARG A 37 17.47 -1.01 1.35
CA ARG A 37 18.01 -2.37 1.53
C ARG A 37 16.96 -3.43 1.87
N GLN A 38 15.69 -3.02 1.94
CA GLN A 38 14.53 -3.83 2.32
C GLN A 38 13.34 -3.44 1.41
N GLN A 39 13.55 -3.49 0.10
CA GLN A 39 12.49 -3.22 -0.89
C GLN A 39 11.69 -4.49 -1.18
N SER A 40 10.49 -4.29 -1.71
CA SER A 40 9.61 -5.33 -2.25
C SER A 40 9.16 -4.91 -3.65
N PRO A 41 8.75 -5.84 -4.52
CA PRO A 41 8.64 -7.29 -4.32
C PRO A 41 9.99 -8.02 -4.28
N ILE A 42 9.96 -9.32 -3.98
CA ILE A 42 11.09 -10.24 -4.11
C ILE A 42 10.68 -11.53 -4.83
N ASN A 43 11.67 -12.22 -5.40
CA ASN A 43 11.52 -13.62 -5.77
C ASN A 43 11.74 -14.48 -4.52
N ILE A 44 10.74 -15.28 -4.16
CA ILE A 44 10.79 -16.17 -3.01
C ILE A 44 11.30 -17.53 -3.50
N MET A 45 12.55 -17.85 -3.16
CA MET A 45 13.15 -19.15 -3.40
C MET A 45 12.68 -20.12 -2.31
N THR A 46 11.81 -21.06 -2.66
CA THR A 46 11.14 -21.94 -1.69
C THR A 46 12.12 -22.87 -0.98
N ASN A 47 13.20 -23.25 -1.65
CA ASN A 47 14.29 -24.06 -1.09
C ASN A 47 15.19 -23.29 -0.10
N GLU A 48 15.22 -21.96 -0.17
CA GLU A 48 15.98 -21.08 0.74
C GLU A 48 15.12 -20.57 1.90
N ALA A 49 13.79 -20.71 1.80
CA ALA A 49 12.86 -20.30 2.85
C ALA A 49 13.08 -21.13 4.13
N LEU A 50 13.39 -20.43 5.23
CA LEU A 50 13.66 -21.05 6.51
C LEU A 50 12.35 -21.38 7.24
N VAL A 51 12.15 -22.66 7.55
CA VAL A 51 11.03 -23.09 8.40
C VAL A 51 11.29 -22.65 9.85
N ASP A 52 10.40 -21.83 10.40
CA ASP A 52 10.47 -21.39 11.80
C ASP A 52 9.99 -22.48 12.76
N LYS A 53 10.80 -23.53 12.91
CA LYS A 53 10.49 -24.72 13.72
C LYS A 53 10.22 -24.42 15.19
N HIS A 54 10.79 -23.33 15.71
CA HIS A 54 10.69 -22.95 17.12
C HIS A 54 9.70 -21.80 17.36
N GLN A 55 8.97 -21.36 16.32
CA GLN A 55 7.97 -20.29 16.41
C GLN A 55 8.54 -19.00 17.02
N VAL A 56 9.80 -18.70 16.73
CA VAL A 56 10.47 -17.50 17.24
C VAL A 56 9.88 -16.25 16.58
N HIS A 57 9.56 -16.37 15.29
CA HIS A 57 9.06 -15.31 14.43
C HIS A 57 7.58 -15.48 14.08
N ILE A 58 7.10 -16.70 13.82
CA ILE A 58 5.72 -17.03 13.44
C ILE A 58 5.03 -17.73 14.61
N ARG A 59 4.23 -16.98 15.36
CA ARG A 59 3.57 -17.43 16.60
C ARG A 59 2.15 -17.92 16.31
N GLY A 60 2.06 -19.14 15.80
CA GLY A 60 0.80 -19.76 15.41
C GLY A 60 0.26 -19.28 14.06
N PRO A 61 -0.98 -19.64 13.69
CA PRO A 61 -1.56 -19.26 12.41
C PRO A 61 -1.92 -17.78 12.35
N LEU A 62 -2.10 -17.27 11.13
CA LEU A 62 -2.82 -16.02 10.92
C LEU A 62 -4.30 -16.22 11.31
N VAL A 63 -4.86 -15.26 12.02
CA VAL A 63 -6.24 -15.25 12.50
C VAL A 63 -6.98 -14.10 11.84
N PHE A 64 -7.96 -14.45 11.02
CA PHE A 64 -8.83 -13.53 10.29
C PHE A 64 -10.14 -13.37 11.04
N ARG A 65 -10.44 -12.17 11.55
CA ARG A 65 -11.69 -11.87 12.25
C ARG A 65 -12.52 -10.87 11.45
N GLY A 66 -13.78 -11.21 11.19
CA GLY A 66 -14.73 -10.31 10.54
C GLY A 66 -14.56 -10.18 9.03
N TYR A 67 -13.86 -11.11 8.36
CA TYR A 67 -13.66 -11.10 6.90
C TYR A 67 -14.80 -11.73 6.09
N ASN A 68 -15.80 -12.31 6.74
CA ASN A 68 -16.86 -13.10 6.07
C ASN A 68 -17.85 -12.24 5.27
N ASP A 69 -18.16 -11.04 5.75
CA ASP A 69 -19.08 -10.10 5.11
C ASP A 69 -18.61 -8.68 5.43
N VAL A 70 -17.96 -8.04 4.47
CA VAL A 70 -17.31 -6.74 4.64
C VAL A 70 -17.87 -5.79 3.60
N PRO A 71 -18.55 -4.70 3.98
CA PRO A 71 -19.00 -3.70 3.03
C PRO A 71 -17.79 -2.94 2.48
N LEU A 72 -17.63 -2.98 1.16
CA LEU A 72 -16.52 -2.36 0.44
C LEU A 72 -17.06 -1.46 -0.68
N TYR A 73 -16.27 -0.44 -1.03
CA TYR A 73 -16.44 0.31 -2.26
C TYR A 73 -15.15 0.26 -3.09
N ALA A 74 -15.29 0.27 -4.41
CA ALA A 74 -14.18 0.14 -5.35
C ALA A 74 -13.90 1.48 -6.06
N VAL A 75 -12.62 1.79 -6.26
CA VAL A 75 -12.15 2.97 -6.99
C VAL A 75 -11.00 2.57 -7.91
N ASN A 76 -11.08 3.00 -9.18
CA ASN A 76 -9.90 3.07 -10.04
C ASN A 76 -9.16 4.38 -9.71
N ASN A 77 -7.95 4.28 -9.17
CA ASN A 77 -7.15 5.44 -8.77
C ASN A 77 -6.07 5.82 -9.79
N GLY A 78 -6.14 5.30 -11.01
CA GLY A 78 -5.12 5.51 -12.06
C GLY A 78 -3.93 4.54 -11.99
N HIS A 79 -3.74 3.83 -10.87
CA HIS A 79 -2.66 2.86 -10.68
C HIS A 79 -3.18 1.42 -10.54
N THR A 80 -4.34 1.26 -9.90
CA THR A 80 -4.93 -0.05 -9.60
C THR A 80 -6.45 0.07 -9.43
N LEU A 81 -7.15 -1.07 -9.38
CA LEU A 81 -8.46 -1.16 -8.75
C LEU A 81 -8.27 -1.38 -7.24
N LYS A 82 -8.78 -0.45 -6.43
CA LYS A 82 -8.67 -0.47 -4.97
C LYS A 82 -10.04 -0.63 -4.33
N TRP A 83 -10.19 -1.60 -3.44
CA TRP A 83 -11.37 -1.78 -2.59
C TRP A 83 -11.06 -1.31 -1.18
N SER A 84 -11.88 -0.43 -0.64
CA SER A 84 -11.73 0.13 0.70
C SER A 84 -12.96 -0.16 1.56
N GLY A 85 -12.74 -0.30 2.87
CA GLY A 85 -13.83 -0.42 3.85
C GLY A 85 -14.71 0.83 3.86
N VAL A 86 -16.02 0.63 4.00
CA VAL A 86 -16.97 1.74 4.16
C VAL A 86 -16.78 2.38 5.55
N MET A 87 -16.89 3.72 5.61
CA MET A 87 -16.84 4.45 6.89
C MET A 87 -17.93 3.95 7.84
N ASP A 88 -17.63 3.92 9.14
CA ASP A 88 -18.54 3.49 10.21
C ASP A 88 -19.00 2.03 10.18
N ALA A 89 -18.50 1.22 9.24
CA ALA A 89 -18.68 -0.24 9.27
C ALA A 89 -17.61 -0.91 10.15
N PRO A 90 -17.92 -2.03 10.83
CA PRO A 90 -16.92 -2.82 11.54
C PRO A 90 -15.80 -3.28 10.60
N ALA A 91 -14.57 -2.86 10.90
CA ALA A 91 -13.41 -3.24 10.10
C ALA A 91 -12.89 -4.63 10.50
N PRO A 92 -12.57 -5.51 9.53
CA PRO A 92 -11.91 -6.78 9.80
C PRO A 92 -10.55 -6.60 10.49
N ILE A 93 -10.15 -7.60 11.27
CA ILE A 93 -8.88 -7.61 12.02
C ILE A 93 -8.07 -8.84 11.64
N LEU A 94 -6.79 -8.62 11.33
CA LEU A 94 -5.78 -9.65 11.15
C LEU A 94 -4.87 -9.69 12.38
N SER A 95 -4.56 -10.88 12.88
CA SER A 95 -3.67 -11.10 14.02
C SER A 95 -2.96 -12.46 13.92
N GLY A 96 -2.08 -12.78 14.88
CA GLY A 96 -1.32 -14.04 14.89
C GLY A 96 -0.19 -14.08 13.86
N GLY A 97 0.34 -15.27 13.56
CA GLY A 97 1.46 -15.43 12.65
C GLY A 97 2.68 -14.58 13.07
N PRO A 98 3.31 -13.85 12.14
CA PRO A 98 4.45 -12.98 12.46
C PRO A 98 4.07 -11.60 13.01
N LEU A 99 2.79 -11.31 13.18
CA LEU A 99 2.31 -9.99 13.57
C LEU A 99 2.56 -9.72 15.05
N ARG A 100 2.97 -8.48 15.38
CA ARG A 100 3.19 -8.04 16.77
C ARG A 100 1.92 -7.61 17.51
N GLY A 101 0.78 -7.56 16.81
CA GLY A 101 -0.49 -7.10 17.34
C GLY A 101 -1.63 -7.26 16.34
N ASN A 102 -2.72 -6.56 16.60
CA ASN A 102 -3.90 -6.55 15.73
C ASN A 102 -3.74 -5.49 14.64
N TYR A 103 -4.01 -5.87 13.39
CA TYR A 103 -3.98 -5.00 12.22
C TYR A 103 -5.39 -4.86 11.66
N THR A 104 -5.86 -3.63 11.55
CA THR A 104 -7.18 -3.31 10.98
C THR A 104 -7.11 -3.28 9.47
N PHE A 105 -8.03 -3.99 8.82
CA PHE A 105 -8.18 -3.96 7.37
C PHE A 105 -8.52 -2.53 6.93
N MET A 106 -7.78 -2.03 5.94
CA MET A 106 -7.97 -0.70 5.37
C MET A 106 -8.44 -0.76 3.91
N GLN A 107 -7.75 -1.56 3.10
CA GLN A 107 -8.03 -1.75 1.68
C GLN A 107 -7.31 -2.99 1.14
N PHE A 108 -7.74 -3.49 -0.01
CA PHE A 108 -6.91 -4.30 -0.90
C PHE A 108 -6.96 -3.75 -2.32
N HIS A 109 -5.98 -4.13 -3.13
CA HIS A 109 -5.92 -3.76 -4.54
C HIS A 109 -5.17 -4.84 -5.32
N PHE A 110 -5.15 -4.72 -6.65
CA PHE A 110 -4.51 -5.70 -7.53
C PHE A 110 -3.36 -5.10 -8.32
N HIS A 111 -2.34 -5.92 -8.52
CA HIS A 111 -1.41 -5.77 -9.63
C HIS A 111 -1.76 -6.88 -10.63
N TRP A 112 -1.78 -6.51 -11.91
CA TRP A 112 -2.00 -7.47 -12.99
C TRP A 112 -0.64 -8.02 -13.39
N LEU A 113 -0.52 -9.35 -13.42
CA LEU A 113 0.74 -10.06 -13.23
C LEU A 113 1.25 -9.90 -11.78
N SER A 114 1.90 -10.93 -11.27
CA SER A 114 2.39 -10.93 -9.90
C SER A 114 3.61 -10.03 -9.78
N GLU A 115 3.67 -9.26 -8.68
CA GLU A 115 4.89 -8.52 -8.33
C GLU A 115 5.94 -9.46 -7.74
N HIS A 116 5.53 -10.31 -6.79
CA HIS A 116 6.37 -11.38 -6.27
C HIS A 116 6.43 -12.55 -7.26
N ALA A 117 7.56 -13.24 -7.25
CA ALA A 117 7.76 -14.49 -7.97
C ALA A 117 7.99 -15.63 -6.97
N ILE A 118 7.68 -16.86 -7.38
CA ILE A 118 7.98 -18.08 -6.63
C ILE A 118 8.91 -18.92 -7.47
N ASP A 119 10.13 -19.18 -6.97
CA ASP A 119 11.15 -19.94 -7.71
C ASP A 119 11.42 -19.42 -9.13
N GLY A 120 11.32 -18.09 -9.31
CA GLY A 120 11.52 -17.40 -10.58
C GLY A 120 10.30 -17.39 -11.51
N MET A 121 9.16 -17.92 -11.07
CA MET A 121 7.88 -17.95 -11.80
C MET A 121 6.92 -16.83 -11.36
#